data_AF-A0A258TE50-F1
#
_entry.id   AF-A0A258TE50-F1
#
_cell.length_a   1.000
_cell.length_b   1.000
_cell.length_c   1.000
_cell.angle_alpha   90.00
_cell.angle_beta   90.00
_cell.angle_gamma   90.00
#
_symmetry.space_group_name_H-M   'P 1'
#
loop_
_entity.id
_entity.type
_entity.pdbx_description
1 polymer ?
#
loop_
_entity_poly.entity_id
_entity_poly.type
_entity_poly.pdbx_seq_one_letter_code
_entity_poly.pdbx_strand_id
1 'polypeptide(L)'
;MGGNNSMALTVRSPRESTIDGQMLRRLEINFMAPEIRNRDDIAVRHHRLAQMVSTEIVPRLLRLHLVGEADDATAMGHPTEADISGLAEIVMGDDLGASASYVSGLRDRGLAMETLFVELLEPTARALGAMWDRDECDFIDVTLGVARLQKLLAIFNATHAEPSLDARRQVLMAMTPGDQHHFGAAMVSKFLRAGGWSVHDEPDATIEAIAAEVETNWYAVAGLTLGATRQIEALVATIAAIRARSQNAAIGVMVGGPLFTANPDLAREIGADATAANAPAAVLVAQKLLDIGILSNWAPRHG
;
A
#
# COMPACT_ATOMS: atom_id res chain seq x y z
N MET A 1 52.14 -11.63 35.11
CA MET A 1 52.01 -12.53 33.96
C MET A 1 50.60 -13.12 34.04
N GLY A 2 49.59 -12.59 33.36
CA GLY A 2 49.51 -12.50 31.91
C GLY A 2 48.86 -13.79 31.41
N GLY A 3 47.53 -13.89 31.47
CA GLY A 3 46.76 -15.08 31.12
C GLY A 3 45.40 -14.69 30.58
N ASN A 4 45.40 -14.14 29.37
CA ASN A 4 44.22 -13.82 28.58
C ASN A 4 43.83 -15.10 27.81
N ASN A 5 42.61 -15.62 27.99
CA ASN A 5 42.07 -16.59 27.03
C ASN A 5 40.55 -16.49 26.91
N SER A 6 40.16 -15.56 26.03
CA SER A 6 39.11 -15.66 25.01
C SER A 6 37.90 -16.56 25.33
N MET A 7 36.85 -15.93 25.87
CA MET A 7 35.50 -16.48 25.87
C MET A 7 34.87 -16.11 24.53
N ALA A 8 34.89 -17.05 23.58
CA ALA A 8 34.25 -16.88 22.28
C ALA A 8 32.72 -16.78 22.48
N LEU A 9 32.21 -15.55 22.50
CA LEU A 9 30.80 -15.25 22.29
C LEU A 9 30.45 -15.65 20.86
N THR A 10 29.86 -16.84 20.69
CA THR A 10 29.22 -17.23 19.45
C THR A 10 28.01 -16.31 19.24
N VAL A 11 28.23 -15.21 18.52
CA VAL A 11 27.18 -14.38 17.95
C VAL A 11 26.34 -15.29 17.05
N ARG A 12 25.12 -15.61 17.49
CA ARG A 12 24.14 -16.25 16.61
C ARG A 12 23.85 -15.28 15.48
N SER A 13 24.12 -15.70 14.23
CA SER A 13 23.76 -14.93 13.05
C SER A 13 22.24 -14.68 13.02
N PRO A 14 21.77 -13.54 12.50
CA PRO A 14 20.35 -13.34 12.25
C PRO A 14 19.93 -14.41 11.23
N ARG A 15 18.87 -15.17 11.54
CA ARG A 15 18.26 -16.07 10.57
C ARG A 15 17.81 -15.23 9.38
N GLU A 16 18.40 -15.49 8.21
CA GLU A 16 17.93 -15.02 6.92
C GLU A 16 16.41 -15.24 6.86
N SER A 17 15.64 -14.15 6.80
CA SER A 17 14.22 -14.24 6.46
C SER A 17 14.13 -14.47 4.95
N THR A 18 14.51 -15.66 4.51
CA THR A 18 14.41 -16.07 3.11
C THR A 18 12.92 -16.14 2.78
N ILE A 19 12.43 -15.10 2.11
CA ILE A 19 11.06 -15.02 1.62
C ILE A 19 10.88 -16.19 0.63
N ASP A 20 10.14 -17.21 1.03
CA ASP A 20 9.96 -18.45 0.27
C ASP A 20 9.17 -18.18 -1.03
N GLY A 21 9.75 -18.53 -2.18
CA GLY A 21 9.12 -18.35 -3.49
C GLY A 21 7.80 -19.11 -3.67
N GLN A 22 7.53 -20.18 -2.92
CA GLN A 22 6.22 -20.86 -2.92
C GLN A 22 5.16 -20.08 -2.13
N MET A 23 5.56 -19.41 -1.04
CA MET A 23 4.69 -18.51 -0.29
C MET A 23 4.31 -17.29 -1.13
N LEU A 24 5.28 -16.69 -1.84
CA LEU A 24 5.04 -15.56 -2.74
C LEU A 24 3.99 -15.86 -3.83
N ARG A 25 4.06 -17.05 -4.46
CA ARG A 25 3.07 -17.47 -5.46
C ARG A 25 1.67 -17.70 -4.89
N ARG A 26 1.55 -18.15 -3.64
CA ARG A 26 0.23 -18.29 -2.99
C ARG A 26 -0.41 -16.93 -2.73
N LEU A 27 0.38 -15.93 -2.36
CA LEU A 27 -0.10 -14.56 -2.15
C LEU A 27 -0.51 -13.86 -3.46
N GLU A 28 -0.11 -14.34 -4.63
CA GLU A 28 -0.58 -13.76 -5.90
C GLU A 28 -2.10 -13.85 -6.10
N ILE A 29 -2.75 -14.81 -5.45
CA ILE A 29 -4.18 -15.08 -5.56
C ILE A 29 -5.02 -14.04 -4.79
N ASN A 30 -4.48 -13.50 -3.71
CA ASN A 30 -5.25 -12.77 -2.70
C ASN A 30 -5.30 -11.25 -2.95
N PHE A 31 -4.42 -10.74 -3.81
CA PHE A 31 -4.21 -9.31 -4.01
C PHE A 31 -4.44 -8.88 -5.47
N MET A 32 -4.87 -9.79 -6.34
CA MET A 32 -5.27 -9.47 -7.71
C MET A 32 -6.56 -10.18 -8.06
N ALA A 33 -7.45 -9.46 -8.76
CA ALA A 33 -8.65 -10.06 -9.31
C ALA A 33 -8.31 -11.20 -10.31
N PRO A 34 -9.11 -12.29 -10.36
CA PRO A 34 -8.86 -13.43 -11.23
C PRO A 34 -8.68 -13.08 -12.71
N GLU A 35 -9.34 -12.03 -13.18
CA GLU A 35 -9.35 -11.59 -14.59
C GLU A 35 -8.02 -10.95 -15.02
N ILE A 36 -7.25 -10.41 -14.07
CA ILE A 36 -5.96 -9.76 -14.33
C ILE A 36 -4.81 -10.80 -14.38
N ARG A 37 -5.02 -11.98 -13.80
CA ARG A 37 -4.00 -13.02 -13.61
C ARG A 37 -3.63 -13.81 -14.88
N ASN A 38 -4.47 -13.85 -15.91
CA ASN A 38 -4.41 -14.85 -16.99
C ASN A 38 -4.00 -14.33 -18.38
N ARG A 39 -3.03 -13.40 -18.51
CA ARG A 39 -2.61 -12.89 -19.83
C ARG A 39 -1.24 -13.41 -20.28
N ASP A 40 -1.21 -14.10 -21.43
CA ASP A 40 -0.03 -14.77 -22.01
C ASP A 40 1.03 -13.82 -22.63
N ASP A 41 0.75 -12.52 -22.79
CA ASP A 41 1.63 -11.55 -23.46
C ASP A 41 2.59 -10.78 -22.53
N ILE A 42 2.43 -10.95 -21.21
CA ILE A 42 3.26 -10.36 -20.16
C ILE A 42 4.72 -10.83 -20.30
N ALA A 43 4.96 -12.15 -20.35
CA ALA A 43 6.31 -12.73 -20.44
C ALA A 43 7.08 -12.28 -21.69
N VAL A 44 6.38 -12.05 -22.82
CA VAL A 44 7.00 -11.67 -24.10
C VAL A 44 7.41 -10.20 -24.12
N ARG A 45 6.65 -9.31 -23.47
CA ARG A 45 7.02 -7.88 -23.33
C ARG A 45 8.17 -7.70 -22.33
N HIS A 46 8.18 -8.45 -21.23
CA HIS A 46 9.26 -8.39 -20.22
C HIS A 46 10.60 -8.90 -20.73
N HIS A 47 10.65 -9.92 -21.58
CA HIS A 47 11.94 -10.41 -22.11
C HIS A 47 12.68 -9.35 -22.95
N ARG A 48 11.94 -8.52 -23.70
CA ARG A 48 12.55 -7.44 -24.50
C ARG A 48 13.00 -6.26 -23.64
N LEU A 49 12.25 -5.92 -22.59
CA LEU A 49 12.63 -4.84 -21.67
C LEU A 49 13.81 -5.25 -20.79
N ALA A 50 13.82 -6.47 -20.25
CA ALA A 50 14.90 -6.99 -19.41
C ALA A 50 16.24 -7.08 -20.15
N GLN A 51 16.22 -7.45 -21.45
CA GLN A 51 17.43 -7.40 -22.29
C GLN A 51 17.94 -5.96 -22.50
N MET A 52 17.05 -4.99 -22.67
CA MET A 52 17.43 -3.58 -22.87
C MET A 52 17.94 -2.93 -21.57
N VAL A 53 17.31 -3.21 -20.43
CA VAL A 53 17.74 -2.71 -19.11
C VAL A 53 19.11 -3.28 -18.70
N SER A 54 19.32 -4.58 -18.88
CA SER A 54 20.60 -5.23 -18.52
C SER A 54 21.77 -4.83 -19.41
N THR A 55 21.53 -4.53 -20.69
CA THR A 55 22.59 -4.21 -21.66
C THR A 55 22.88 -2.71 -21.78
N GLU A 56 21.89 -1.83 -21.57
CA GLU A 56 22.06 -0.38 -21.78
C GLU A 56 21.95 0.47 -20.50
N ILE A 57 21.04 0.12 -19.59
CA ILE A 57 20.68 0.99 -18.45
C ILE A 57 21.59 0.73 -17.24
N VAL A 58 21.73 -0.53 -16.81
CA VAL A 58 22.53 -0.91 -15.62
C VAL A 58 24.00 -0.46 -15.72
N PRO A 59 24.72 -0.67 -16.85
CA PRO A 59 26.11 -0.21 -16.99
C PRO A 59 26.26 1.32 -17.03
N ARG A 60 25.18 2.05 -17.33
CA ARG A 60 25.14 3.50 -17.45
C ARG A 60 24.90 4.15 -16.08
N LEU A 61 24.04 3.53 -15.26
CA LEU A 61 23.80 3.92 -13.87
C LEU A 61 25.00 3.63 -12.96
N LEU A 62 25.68 2.48 -13.15
CA LEU A 62 26.94 2.18 -12.44
C LEU A 62 28.03 3.22 -12.71
N ARG A 63 28.06 3.80 -13.93
CA ARG A 63 29.03 4.83 -14.31
C ARG A 63 28.73 6.20 -13.68
N LEU A 64 27.45 6.50 -13.44
CA LEU A 64 27.01 7.74 -12.80
C LEU A 64 27.25 7.71 -11.28
N HIS A 65 27.12 6.54 -10.64
CA HIS A 65 27.40 6.37 -9.20
C HIS A 65 28.90 6.38 -8.84
N LEU A 66 29.80 6.12 -9.80
CA LEU A 66 31.25 6.12 -9.53
C LEU A 66 31.90 7.51 -9.57
N VAL A 67 31.17 8.57 -9.97
CA VAL A 67 31.73 9.93 -10.19
C VAL A 67 31.15 10.98 -9.24
N GLY A 68 30.19 10.61 -8.38
CA GLY A 68 29.48 11.54 -7.49
C GLY A 68 29.54 11.16 -6.01
N GLU A 69 30.73 11.09 -5.41
CA GLU A 69 30.89 11.08 -3.95
C GLU A 69 31.60 12.37 -3.50
N ALA A 70 30.81 13.37 -3.08
CA ALA A 70 31.17 14.39 -2.09
C ALA A 70 30.05 15.44 -1.96
N ASP A 71 28.92 15.07 -1.33
CA ASP A 71 28.16 15.92 -0.40
C ASP A 71 26.99 15.12 0.20
N ASP A 72 26.65 15.40 1.47
CA ASP A 72 25.54 14.86 2.26
C ASP A 72 25.72 13.51 2.99
N ALA A 73 26.64 13.50 3.96
CA ALA A 73 26.69 12.48 5.02
C ALA A 73 25.52 12.53 6.04
N THR A 74 24.49 13.35 5.81
CA THR A 74 23.25 13.42 6.62
C THR A 74 22.03 12.77 5.94
N ALA A 75 22.12 12.35 4.67
CA ALA A 75 21.03 11.74 3.90
C ALA A 75 20.95 10.19 4.01
N MET A 76 21.80 9.58 4.84
CA MET A 76 22.20 8.17 4.72
C MET A 76 21.17 7.09 5.11
N GLY A 77 19.91 7.45 5.40
CA GLY A 77 18.91 6.52 5.93
C GLY A 77 17.60 6.43 5.15
N HIS A 78 17.15 7.52 4.52
CA HIS A 78 15.78 7.64 4.00
C HIS A 78 15.68 7.23 2.51
N PRO A 79 14.50 6.80 2.02
CA PRO A 79 14.28 6.54 0.60
C PRO A 79 14.40 7.82 -0.22
N THR A 80 15.11 7.74 -1.34
CA THR A 80 15.29 8.83 -2.30
C THR A 80 14.24 8.77 -3.40
N GLU A 81 14.14 9.84 -4.22
CA GLU A 81 13.29 9.82 -5.42
C GLU A 81 13.71 8.72 -6.41
N ALA A 82 15.03 8.45 -6.50
CA ALA A 82 15.55 7.32 -7.27
C ALA A 82 15.08 5.97 -6.70
N ASP A 83 14.95 5.84 -5.38
CA ASP A 83 14.44 4.62 -4.76
C ASP A 83 12.94 4.41 -5.07
N ILE A 84 12.17 5.51 -5.08
CA ILE A 84 10.75 5.48 -5.41
C ILE A 84 10.53 5.07 -6.87
N SER A 85 11.26 5.71 -7.80
CA SER A 85 11.19 5.37 -9.23
C SER A 85 11.70 3.96 -9.51
N GLY A 86 12.81 3.56 -8.88
CA GLY A 86 13.36 2.21 -9.02
C GLY A 86 12.38 1.15 -8.53
N LEU A 87 11.75 1.36 -7.36
CA LEU A 87 10.72 0.44 -6.88
C LEU A 87 9.49 0.43 -7.80
N ALA A 88 9.06 1.57 -8.35
CA ALA A 88 7.93 1.64 -9.29
C ALA A 88 8.14 0.73 -10.51
N GLU A 89 9.34 0.77 -11.11
CA GLU A 89 9.71 -0.12 -12.22
C GLU A 89 9.75 -1.59 -11.79
N ILE A 90 10.38 -1.89 -10.65
CA ILE A 90 10.52 -3.25 -10.13
C ILE A 90 9.14 -3.88 -9.86
N VAL A 91 8.22 -3.15 -9.23
CA VAL A 91 6.89 -3.69 -8.90
C VAL A 91 5.99 -3.86 -10.12
N MET A 92 6.30 -3.25 -11.26
CA MET A 92 5.62 -3.54 -12.53
C MET A 92 6.24 -4.72 -13.30
N GLY A 93 7.41 -5.23 -12.88
CA GLY A 93 8.09 -6.38 -13.48
C GLY A 93 7.35 -7.71 -13.31
N ASP A 94 8.02 -8.85 -13.40
CA ASP A 94 7.43 -10.18 -13.11
C ASP A 94 7.90 -10.77 -11.78
N ASP A 95 8.94 -10.20 -11.17
CA ASP A 95 9.62 -10.74 -10.00
C ASP A 95 9.22 -10.06 -8.68
N LEU A 96 8.29 -10.69 -7.95
CA LEU A 96 7.95 -10.29 -6.58
C LEU A 96 9.12 -10.47 -5.61
N GLY A 97 10.02 -11.42 -5.86
CA GLY A 97 11.23 -11.62 -5.06
C GLY A 97 12.22 -10.46 -5.19
N ALA A 98 12.38 -9.90 -6.40
CA ALA A 98 13.15 -8.68 -6.63
C ALA A 98 12.57 -7.50 -5.85
N SER A 99 11.24 -7.33 -5.90
CA SER A 99 10.54 -6.28 -5.15
C SER A 99 10.76 -6.41 -3.64
N ALA A 100 10.67 -7.63 -3.11
CA ALA A 100 10.83 -7.90 -1.69
C ALA A 100 12.29 -7.76 -1.22
N SER A 101 13.24 -8.17 -2.05
CA SER A 101 14.68 -7.98 -1.79
C SER A 101 15.04 -6.50 -1.78
N TYR A 102 14.46 -5.72 -2.69
CA TYR A 102 14.69 -4.28 -2.75
C TYR A 102 14.24 -3.56 -1.48
N VAL A 103 13.00 -3.81 -1.04
CA VAL A 103 12.48 -3.23 0.22
C VAL A 103 13.25 -3.75 1.44
N SER A 104 13.64 -5.03 1.45
CA SER A 104 14.46 -5.58 2.53
C SER A 104 15.83 -4.90 2.63
N GLY A 105 16.47 -4.60 1.49
CA GLY A 105 17.73 -3.86 1.47
C GLY A 105 17.62 -2.47 2.08
N LEU A 106 16.51 -1.76 1.85
CA LEU A 106 16.24 -0.45 2.47
C LEU A 106 15.92 -0.56 3.97
N ARG A 107 15.22 -1.62 4.37
CA ARG A 107 14.94 -1.94 5.78
C ARG A 107 16.20 -2.27 6.57
N ASP A 108 17.14 -3.00 5.97
CA ASP A 108 18.41 -3.38 6.60
C ASP A 108 19.31 -2.17 6.88
N ARG A 109 19.02 -1.00 6.29
CA ARG A 109 19.62 0.29 6.66
C ARG A 109 19.07 0.88 7.96
N GLY A 110 18.15 0.19 8.63
CA GLY A 110 17.60 0.56 9.94
C GLY A 110 16.28 1.33 9.91
N LEU A 111 15.60 1.40 8.76
CA LEU A 111 14.29 2.06 8.67
C LEU A 111 13.16 1.18 9.23
N ALA A 112 12.28 1.80 10.02
CA ALA A 112 11.05 1.17 10.48
C ALA A 112 10.06 0.97 9.30
N MET A 113 9.17 -0.02 9.42
CA MET A 113 8.20 -0.31 8.35
C MET A 113 7.19 0.83 8.17
N GLU A 114 6.86 1.52 9.26
CA GLU A 114 6.04 2.73 9.24
C GLU A 114 6.68 3.84 8.40
N THR A 115 8.01 4.00 8.52
CA THR A 115 8.78 4.96 7.71
C THR A 115 8.82 4.53 6.25
N LEU A 116 9.12 3.26 5.97
CA LEU A 116 9.12 2.73 4.60
C LEU A 116 7.74 2.81 3.94
N PHE A 117 6.66 2.70 4.71
CA PHE A 117 5.33 2.91 4.16
C PHE A 117 5.17 4.36 3.66
N VAL A 118 5.44 5.34 4.52
CA VAL A 118 5.19 6.77 4.24
C VAL A 118 6.17 7.34 3.22
N GLU A 119 7.42 6.88 3.25
CA GLU A 119 8.51 7.47 2.47
C GLU A 119 8.88 6.66 1.22
N LEU A 120 8.44 5.40 1.10
CA LEU A 120 8.72 4.56 -0.07
C LEU A 120 7.44 4.00 -0.70
N LEU A 121 6.70 3.14 0.01
CA LEU A 121 5.58 2.41 -0.61
C LEU A 121 4.45 3.32 -1.09
N GLU A 122 4.01 4.28 -0.27
CA GLU A 122 2.96 5.24 -0.64
C GLU A 122 3.43 6.19 -1.76
N PRO A 123 4.64 6.78 -1.71
CA PRO A 123 5.19 7.52 -2.84
C PRO A 123 5.34 6.69 -4.12
N THR A 124 5.69 5.41 -4.03
CA THR A 124 5.73 4.51 -5.20
C THR A 124 4.34 4.29 -5.78
N ALA A 125 3.32 4.03 -4.95
CA ALA A 125 1.94 3.92 -5.44
C ALA A 125 1.46 5.21 -6.12
N ARG A 126 1.85 6.37 -5.56
CA ARG A 126 1.57 7.68 -6.15
C ARG A 126 2.26 7.84 -7.50
N ALA A 127 3.53 7.45 -7.60
CA ALA A 127 4.32 7.49 -8.83
C ALA A 127 3.71 6.60 -9.92
N LEU A 128 3.26 5.38 -9.57
CA LEU A 128 2.55 4.50 -10.51
C LEU A 128 1.28 5.18 -11.06
N GLY A 129 0.52 5.88 -10.20
CA GLY A 129 -0.63 6.68 -10.66
C GLY A 129 -0.21 7.80 -11.62
N ALA A 130 0.87 8.53 -11.32
CA ALA A 130 1.38 9.58 -12.20
C ALA A 130 1.97 9.06 -13.52
N MET A 131 2.47 7.83 -13.56
CA MET A 131 2.88 7.14 -14.80
C MET A 131 1.66 6.77 -15.63
N TRP A 132 0.61 6.25 -14.99
CA TRP A 132 -0.66 5.95 -15.65
C TRP A 132 -1.31 7.23 -16.22
N ASP A 133 -1.35 8.32 -15.47
CA ASP A 133 -1.88 9.62 -15.92
C ASP A 133 -1.11 10.20 -17.12
N ARG A 134 0.15 9.80 -17.31
CA ARG A 134 1.02 10.20 -18.43
C ARG A 134 1.05 9.17 -19.57
N ASP A 135 0.18 8.17 -19.54
CA ASP A 135 0.13 7.06 -20.50
C ASP A 135 1.45 6.26 -20.61
N GLU A 136 2.30 6.29 -19.57
CA GLU A 136 3.58 5.56 -19.53
C GLU A 136 3.40 4.08 -19.17
N CYS A 137 2.30 3.76 -18.49
CA CYS A 137 1.89 2.40 -18.17
C CYS A 137 0.37 2.27 -18.30
N ASP A 138 -0.13 1.06 -18.59
CA ASP A 138 -1.57 0.84 -18.70
C ASP A 138 -2.21 0.46 -17.35
N PHE A 139 -3.55 0.34 -17.33
CA PHE A 139 -4.31 0.00 -16.12
C PHE A 139 -3.87 -1.33 -15.46
N ILE A 140 -3.43 -2.30 -16.25
CA ILE A 140 -2.97 -3.59 -15.76
C ILE A 140 -1.62 -3.42 -15.07
N ASP A 141 -0.71 -2.70 -15.69
CA ASP A 141 0.63 -2.43 -15.13
C ASP A 141 0.54 -1.75 -13.76
N VAL A 142 -0.25 -0.67 -13.64
CA VAL A 142 -0.42 0.04 -12.36
C VAL A 142 -1.10 -0.84 -11.31
N THR A 143 -2.12 -1.61 -11.68
CA THR A 143 -2.80 -2.52 -10.74
C THR A 143 -1.86 -3.60 -10.23
N LEU A 144 -1.06 -4.18 -11.13
CA LEU A 144 -0.07 -5.20 -10.78
C LEU A 144 0.98 -4.63 -9.80
N GLY A 145 1.49 -3.44 -10.08
CA GLY A 145 2.41 -2.73 -9.21
C GLY A 145 1.84 -2.52 -7.81
N VAL A 146 0.62 -1.97 -7.73
CA VAL A 146 -0.07 -1.73 -6.46
C VAL A 146 -0.34 -3.02 -5.70
N ALA A 147 -0.79 -4.09 -6.38
CA ALA A 147 -1.00 -5.39 -5.77
C ALA A 147 0.27 -5.96 -5.14
N ARG A 148 1.43 -5.75 -5.77
CA ARG A 148 2.72 -6.13 -5.19
C ARG A 148 3.09 -5.27 -3.99
N LEU A 149 2.85 -3.97 -4.03
CA LEU A 149 3.05 -3.10 -2.85
C LEU A 149 2.18 -3.54 -1.66
N GLN A 150 0.92 -3.90 -1.89
CA GLN A 150 0.04 -4.44 -0.85
C GLN A 150 0.60 -5.76 -0.26
N LYS A 151 1.10 -6.67 -1.11
CA LYS A 151 1.73 -7.92 -0.66
C LYS A 151 2.96 -7.65 0.18
N LEU A 152 3.84 -6.75 -0.26
CA LEU A 152 5.04 -6.36 0.48
C LEU A 152 4.67 -5.87 1.87
N LEU A 153 3.69 -4.96 1.95
CA LEU A 153 3.20 -4.43 3.22
C LEU A 153 2.70 -5.55 4.15
N ALA A 154 1.86 -6.45 3.63
CA ALA A 154 1.33 -7.57 4.40
C ALA A 154 2.41 -8.61 4.80
N ILE A 155 3.44 -8.79 3.97
CA ILE A 155 4.60 -9.65 4.27
C ILE A 155 5.37 -9.07 5.45
N PHE A 156 5.74 -7.80 5.37
CA PHE A 156 6.54 -7.14 6.39
C PHE A 156 5.79 -6.93 7.71
N ASN A 157 4.48 -6.76 7.66
CA ASN A 157 3.62 -6.69 8.85
C ASN A 157 3.20 -8.07 9.39
N ALA A 158 3.60 -9.16 8.74
CA ALA A 158 3.19 -10.53 9.03
C ALA A 158 1.67 -10.81 8.97
N THR A 159 0.86 -9.87 8.45
CA THR A 159 -0.60 -9.99 8.34
C THR A 159 -1.03 -10.89 7.18
N HIS A 160 -0.14 -11.15 6.23
CA HIS A 160 -0.35 -12.11 5.15
C HIS A 160 -0.68 -13.53 5.64
N ALA A 161 -0.33 -13.86 6.89
CA ALA A 161 -0.60 -15.16 7.51
C ALA A 161 -2.01 -15.26 8.13
N GLU A 162 -2.79 -14.18 8.14
CA GLU A 162 -4.16 -14.18 8.67
C GLU A 162 -5.03 -15.14 7.84
N PRO A 163 -5.58 -16.22 8.44
CA PRO A 163 -6.32 -17.24 7.70
C PRO A 163 -7.56 -16.72 6.97
N SER A 164 -8.11 -15.59 7.46
CA SER A 164 -9.30 -14.95 6.89
C SER A 164 -8.99 -13.67 6.11
N LEU A 165 -7.74 -13.46 5.67
CA LEU A 165 -7.30 -12.22 5.02
C LEU A 165 -8.22 -11.81 3.86
N ASP A 166 -8.56 -12.74 2.96
CA ASP A 166 -9.40 -12.44 1.79
C ASP A 166 -10.82 -12.05 2.20
N ALA A 167 -11.39 -12.76 3.18
CA ALA A 167 -12.70 -12.42 3.73
C ALA A 167 -12.69 -11.08 4.49
N ARG A 168 -11.53 -10.62 4.97
CA ARG A 168 -11.36 -9.33 5.66
C ARG A 168 -10.98 -8.19 4.74
N ARG A 169 -10.70 -8.43 3.46
CA ARG A 169 -10.49 -7.37 2.45
C ARG A 169 -11.83 -6.79 2.00
N GLN A 170 -12.57 -6.17 2.92
CA GLN A 170 -13.85 -5.52 2.63
C GLN A 170 -13.78 -4.02 2.86
N VAL A 171 -14.16 -3.23 1.84
CA VAL A 171 -14.25 -1.77 1.91
C VAL A 171 -15.69 -1.32 1.65
N LEU A 172 -16.20 -0.45 2.53
CA LEU A 172 -17.36 0.38 2.24
C LEU A 172 -16.88 1.68 1.58
N MET A 173 -17.31 1.94 0.35
CA MET A 173 -17.03 3.19 -0.35
C MET A 173 -18.31 4.03 -0.37
N ALA A 174 -18.30 5.22 0.22
CA ALA A 174 -19.45 6.11 0.22
C ALA A 174 -19.07 7.53 -0.18
N MET A 175 -20.01 8.23 -0.82
CA MET A 175 -19.87 9.66 -1.06
C MET A 175 -20.24 10.42 0.22
N THR A 176 -19.63 11.59 0.44
CA THR A 176 -20.17 12.50 1.43
C THR A 176 -21.59 12.92 1.00
N PRO A 177 -22.61 12.83 1.87
CA PRO A 177 -23.97 13.17 1.50
C PRO A 177 -24.08 14.59 0.92
N GLY A 178 -24.65 14.70 -0.29
CA GLY A 178 -24.80 15.95 -1.03
C GLY A 178 -23.66 16.26 -2.01
N ASP A 179 -22.64 15.40 -2.12
CA ASP A 179 -21.58 15.50 -3.12
C ASP A 179 -22.00 14.85 -4.45
N GLN A 180 -21.54 15.44 -5.56
CA GLN A 180 -21.84 14.96 -6.92
C GLN A 180 -20.57 14.46 -7.66
N HIS A 181 -19.42 14.41 -6.97
CA HIS A 181 -18.14 14.04 -7.58
C HIS A 181 -17.90 12.52 -7.60
N HIS A 182 -18.75 11.77 -8.30
CA HIS A 182 -18.74 10.30 -8.29
C HIS A 182 -17.56 9.66 -9.04
N PHE A 183 -16.95 10.37 -9.99
CA PHE A 183 -15.93 9.78 -10.87
C PHE A 183 -14.69 9.29 -10.11
N GLY A 184 -14.17 10.11 -9.18
CA GLY A 184 -13.00 9.75 -8.39
C GLY A 184 -13.26 8.52 -7.51
N ALA A 185 -14.42 8.48 -6.85
CA ALA A 185 -14.86 7.34 -6.04
C ALA A 185 -14.96 6.06 -6.87
N ALA A 186 -15.61 6.13 -8.04
CA ALA A 186 -15.74 4.99 -8.95
C ALA A 186 -14.37 4.47 -9.41
N MET A 187 -13.40 5.36 -9.64
CA MET A 187 -12.04 4.95 -9.99
C MET A 187 -11.34 4.25 -8.82
N VAL A 188 -11.44 4.78 -7.59
CA VAL A 188 -10.91 4.11 -6.39
C VAL A 188 -11.53 2.73 -6.22
N SER A 189 -12.85 2.60 -6.34
CA SER A 189 -13.55 1.32 -6.24
C SER A 189 -13.12 0.33 -7.32
N LYS A 190 -12.83 0.80 -8.54
CA LYS A 190 -12.26 -0.03 -9.62
C LYS A 190 -10.88 -0.57 -9.23
N PHE A 191 -9.99 0.29 -8.75
CA PHE A 191 -8.64 -0.11 -8.33
C PHE A 191 -8.65 -1.04 -7.11
N LEU A 192 -9.52 -0.80 -6.13
CA LEU A 192 -9.70 -1.67 -4.97
C LEU A 192 -10.13 -3.08 -5.39
N ARG A 193 -11.16 -3.19 -6.26
CA ARG A 193 -11.59 -4.49 -6.80
C ARG A 193 -10.47 -5.19 -7.55
N ALA A 194 -9.74 -4.44 -8.39
CA ALA A 194 -8.62 -4.96 -9.16
C ALA A 194 -7.48 -5.46 -8.24
N GLY A 195 -7.26 -4.79 -7.10
CA GLY A 195 -6.35 -5.18 -6.01
C GLY A 195 -6.90 -6.23 -5.03
N GLY A 196 -7.95 -6.94 -5.41
CA GLY A 196 -8.50 -8.08 -4.66
C GLY A 196 -9.43 -7.73 -3.49
N TRP A 197 -9.90 -6.49 -3.38
CA TRP A 197 -10.87 -6.11 -2.36
C TRP A 197 -12.32 -6.40 -2.77
N SER A 198 -13.12 -6.86 -1.82
CA SER A 198 -14.58 -6.77 -1.90
C SER A 198 -14.99 -5.33 -1.60
N VAL A 199 -15.66 -4.68 -2.55
CA VAL A 199 -16.05 -3.27 -2.44
C VAL A 199 -17.56 -3.15 -2.50
N HIS A 200 -18.14 -2.58 -1.44
CA HIS A 200 -19.53 -2.16 -1.39
C HIS A 200 -19.61 -0.65 -1.64
N ASP A 201 -20.30 -0.23 -2.69
CA ASP A 201 -20.43 1.18 -3.06
C ASP A 201 -21.81 1.72 -2.64
N GLU A 202 -21.80 2.83 -1.89
CA GLU A 202 -22.96 3.58 -1.43
C GLU A 202 -22.89 5.04 -1.94
N PRO A 203 -23.15 5.27 -3.24
CA PRO A 203 -22.85 6.55 -3.89
C PRO A 203 -23.76 7.70 -3.49
N ASP A 204 -24.97 7.42 -2.98
CA ASP A 204 -25.98 8.43 -2.65
C ASP A 204 -26.62 8.18 -1.28
N ALA A 205 -25.87 7.53 -0.38
CA ALA A 205 -26.38 7.15 0.93
C ALA A 205 -26.45 8.35 1.89
N THR A 206 -27.46 8.33 2.76
CA THR A 206 -27.52 9.23 3.91
C THR A 206 -26.58 8.75 5.02
N ILE A 207 -26.27 9.62 5.99
CA ILE A 207 -25.48 9.23 7.18
C ILE A 207 -26.11 8.02 7.87
N GLU A 208 -27.43 8.00 8.01
CA GLU A 208 -28.14 6.90 8.67
C GLU A 208 -28.05 5.59 7.87
N ALA A 209 -28.12 5.66 6.55
CA ALA A 209 -27.96 4.48 5.68
C ALA A 209 -26.54 3.91 5.78
N ILE A 210 -25.51 4.76 5.73
CA ILE A 210 -24.10 4.36 5.93
C ILE A 210 -23.92 3.72 7.31
N ALA A 211 -24.51 4.31 8.34
CA ALA A 211 -24.40 3.83 9.71
C ALA A 211 -25.11 2.47 9.91
N ALA A 212 -26.29 2.28 9.32
CA ALA A 212 -27.00 1.00 9.33
C ALA A 212 -26.24 -0.09 8.56
N GLU A 213 -25.57 0.29 7.47
CA GLU A 213 -24.75 -0.62 6.65
C GLU A 213 -23.58 -1.17 7.46
N VAL A 214 -22.79 -0.30 8.10
CA VAL A 214 -21.66 -0.76 8.95
C VAL A 214 -22.11 -1.45 10.23
N GLU A 215 -23.35 -1.24 10.68
CA GLU A 215 -23.94 -1.95 11.82
C GLU A 215 -24.35 -3.38 11.46
N THR A 216 -24.70 -3.63 10.20
CA THR A 216 -25.15 -4.96 9.74
C THR A 216 -24.01 -5.77 9.15
N ASN A 217 -23.08 -5.11 8.47
CA ASN A 217 -22.00 -5.74 7.72
C ASN A 217 -20.62 -5.34 8.25
N TRP A 218 -19.66 -6.26 8.16
CA TRP A 218 -18.30 -6.05 8.63
C TRP A 218 -17.44 -5.48 7.51
N TYR A 219 -16.75 -4.37 7.78
CA TYR A 219 -15.78 -3.77 6.87
C TYR A 219 -14.44 -3.55 7.57
N ALA A 220 -13.35 -3.78 6.86
CA ALA A 220 -12.02 -3.41 7.34
C ALA A 220 -11.81 -1.90 7.24
N VAL A 221 -12.31 -1.31 6.15
CA VAL A 221 -12.09 0.10 5.83
C VAL A 221 -13.39 0.74 5.34
N ALA A 222 -13.65 1.97 5.77
CA ALA A 222 -14.60 2.87 5.13
C ALA A 222 -13.83 3.96 4.36
N GLY A 223 -14.10 4.09 3.07
CA GLY A 223 -13.57 5.13 2.20
C GLY A 223 -14.64 6.19 1.91
N LEU A 224 -14.37 7.44 2.27
CA LEU A 224 -15.27 8.57 2.04
C LEU A 224 -14.62 9.58 1.10
N THR A 225 -15.34 10.04 0.10
CA THR A 225 -14.84 11.09 -0.81
C THR A 225 -15.56 12.41 -0.61
N LEU A 226 -14.82 13.51 -0.76
CA LEU A 226 -15.29 14.88 -0.64
C LEU A 226 -14.72 15.76 -1.76
N GLY A 227 -15.59 16.19 -2.66
CA GLY A 227 -15.28 17.07 -3.79
C GLY A 227 -15.39 18.56 -3.47
N ALA A 228 -16.06 18.95 -2.38
CA ALA A 228 -16.24 20.36 -2.01
C ALA A 228 -16.19 20.61 -0.49
N THR A 229 -15.53 21.71 -0.10
CA THR A 229 -15.36 22.15 1.31
C THR A 229 -16.68 22.35 2.07
N ARG A 230 -17.79 22.58 1.36
CA ARG A 230 -19.09 22.92 1.95
C ARG A 230 -19.75 21.76 2.72
N GLN A 231 -19.20 20.55 2.66
CA GLN A 231 -19.78 19.35 3.29
C GLN A 231 -18.86 18.71 4.35
N ILE A 232 -17.84 19.43 4.84
CA ILE A 232 -16.94 18.91 5.88
C ILE A 232 -17.70 18.50 7.14
N GLU A 233 -18.69 19.29 7.59
CA GLU A 233 -19.48 18.94 8.78
C GLU A 233 -20.26 17.63 8.60
N ALA A 234 -20.85 17.42 7.41
CA ALA A 234 -21.52 16.18 7.07
C ALA A 234 -20.54 15.00 7.06
N LEU A 235 -19.33 15.20 6.52
CA LEU A 235 -18.28 14.18 6.55
C LEU A 235 -17.86 13.82 7.98
N VAL A 236 -17.62 14.80 8.85
CA VAL A 236 -17.31 14.57 10.29
C VAL A 236 -18.41 13.75 10.97
N ALA A 237 -19.67 14.12 10.73
CA ALA A 237 -20.82 13.38 11.27
C ALA A 237 -20.90 11.94 10.73
N THR A 238 -20.63 11.73 9.44
CA THR A 238 -20.55 10.38 8.85
C THR A 238 -19.44 9.54 9.49
N ILE A 239 -18.23 10.10 9.66
CA ILE A 239 -17.11 9.41 10.30
C ILE A 239 -17.49 9.00 11.73
N ALA A 240 -18.08 9.91 12.50
CA ALA A 240 -18.53 9.63 13.86
C ALA A 240 -19.59 8.51 13.90
N ALA A 241 -20.56 8.53 12.98
CA ALA A 241 -21.60 7.51 12.90
C ALA A 241 -21.03 6.13 12.55
N ILE A 242 -20.08 6.07 11.60
CA ILE A 242 -19.38 4.83 11.24
C ILE A 242 -18.69 4.23 12.46
N ARG A 243 -17.89 5.03 13.18
CA ARG A 243 -17.15 4.55 14.36
C ARG A 243 -18.07 4.10 15.50
N ALA A 244 -19.21 4.77 15.67
CA ALA A 244 -20.14 4.44 16.74
C ALA A 244 -20.90 3.12 16.51
N ARG A 245 -21.13 2.74 15.24
CA ARG A 245 -22.05 1.65 14.89
C ARG A 245 -21.39 0.48 14.16
N SER A 246 -20.14 0.61 13.72
CA SER A 246 -19.47 -0.45 12.96
C SER A 246 -19.38 -1.77 13.73
N GLN A 247 -19.65 -2.88 13.04
CA GLN A 247 -19.34 -4.24 13.49
C GLN A 247 -17.84 -4.45 13.72
N ASN A 248 -16.99 -3.62 13.10
CA ASN A 248 -15.56 -3.63 13.31
C ASN A 248 -15.14 -2.44 14.18
N ALA A 249 -14.88 -2.67 15.47
CA ALA A 249 -14.38 -1.64 16.37
C ALA A 249 -13.01 -1.05 15.96
N ALA A 250 -12.27 -1.76 15.12
CA ALA A 250 -11.00 -1.33 14.55
C ALA A 250 -11.12 -0.90 13.08
N ILE A 251 -12.32 -0.49 12.62
CA ILE A 251 -12.52 -0.02 11.25
C ILE A 251 -11.61 1.18 10.96
N GLY A 252 -10.83 1.07 9.89
CA GLY A 252 -10.05 2.18 9.37
C GLY A 252 -10.95 3.10 8.54
N VAL A 253 -10.80 4.41 8.71
CA VAL A 253 -11.54 5.41 7.94
C VAL A 253 -10.54 6.19 7.10
N MET A 254 -10.66 6.10 5.77
CA MET A 254 -9.87 6.92 4.86
C MET A 254 -10.74 7.93 4.12
N VAL A 255 -10.18 9.11 3.88
CA VAL A 255 -10.85 10.19 3.15
C VAL A 255 -10.09 10.56 1.88
N GLY A 256 -10.79 10.96 0.84
CA GLY A 256 -10.18 11.34 -0.44
C GLY A 256 -10.90 12.51 -1.11
N GLY A 257 -10.24 13.07 -2.11
CA GLY A 257 -10.75 14.19 -2.90
C GLY A 257 -9.84 15.41 -2.87
N PRO A 258 -10.10 16.42 -3.72
CA PRO A 258 -9.18 17.54 -3.97
C PRO A 258 -8.79 18.31 -2.70
N LEU A 259 -9.70 18.38 -1.72
CA LEU A 259 -9.45 19.06 -0.45
C LEU A 259 -8.31 18.39 0.34
N PHE A 260 -8.28 17.06 0.37
CA PHE A 260 -7.27 16.30 1.10
C PHE A 260 -5.96 16.16 0.32
N THR A 261 -6.01 16.22 -1.02
CA THR A 261 -4.79 16.37 -1.84
C THR A 261 -4.10 17.71 -1.54
N ALA A 262 -4.86 18.79 -1.38
CA ALA A 262 -4.32 20.11 -1.07
C ALA A 262 -3.89 20.27 0.40
N ASN A 263 -4.60 19.62 1.33
CA ASN A 263 -4.27 19.63 2.76
C ASN A 263 -4.47 18.22 3.38
N PRO A 264 -3.44 17.35 3.33
CA PRO A 264 -3.54 16.01 3.89
C PRO A 264 -3.77 15.97 5.40
N ASP A 265 -3.29 16.98 6.14
CA ASP A 265 -3.43 17.04 7.61
C ASP A 265 -4.89 17.16 8.06
N LEU A 266 -5.75 17.72 7.20
CA LEU A 266 -7.18 17.85 7.45
C LEU A 266 -7.84 16.49 7.75
N ALA A 267 -7.37 15.40 7.13
CA ALA A 267 -7.93 14.07 7.35
C ALA A 267 -7.97 13.71 8.85
N ARG A 268 -6.87 13.98 9.56
CA ARG A 268 -6.75 13.72 11.00
C ARG A 268 -7.61 14.66 11.82
N GLU A 269 -7.69 15.93 11.42
CA GLU A 269 -8.50 16.95 12.10
C GLU A 269 -9.99 16.60 12.13
N ILE A 270 -10.49 15.95 11.07
CA ILE A 270 -11.89 15.52 10.95
C ILE A 270 -12.15 14.10 11.47
N GLY A 271 -11.13 13.44 12.04
CA GLY A 271 -11.25 12.11 12.65
C GLY A 271 -11.10 10.92 11.70
N ALA A 272 -10.60 11.12 10.48
CA ALA A 272 -10.17 10.04 9.59
C ALA A 272 -8.76 9.56 9.96
N ASP A 273 -8.45 8.30 9.64
CA ASP A 273 -7.17 7.66 9.93
C ASP A 273 -6.12 7.89 8.84
N ALA A 274 -6.56 8.13 7.59
CA ALA A 274 -5.67 8.35 6.46
C ALA A 274 -6.33 9.13 5.31
N THR A 275 -5.51 9.58 4.37
CA THR A 275 -5.94 10.04 3.05
C THR A 275 -5.04 9.45 1.96
N ALA A 276 -5.49 9.53 0.71
CA ALA A 276 -4.74 9.07 -0.45
C ALA A 276 -4.77 10.10 -1.58
N ALA A 277 -3.61 10.31 -2.21
CA ALA A 277 -3.46 11.32 -3.26
C ALA A 277 -4.10 10.90 -4.60
N ASN A 278 -4.21 9.60 -4.87
CA ASN A 278 -4.82 9.04 -6.08
C ASN A 278 -5.34 7.61 -5.84
N ALA A 279 -6.01 7.04 -6.84
CA ALA A 279 -6.65 5.73 -6.70
C ALA A 279 -5.65 4.57 -6.41
N PRO A 280 -4.49 4.47 -7.10
CA PRO A 280 -3.45 3.51 -6.73
C PRO A 280 -3.00 3.60 -5.26
N ALA A 281 -2.74 4.81 -4.77
CA ALA A 281 -2.36 5.03 -3.37
C ALA A 281 -3.49 4.65 -2.40
N ALA A 282 -4.76 4.87 -2.76
CA ALA A 282 -5.91 4.53 -1.91
C ALA A 282 -5.99 3.02 -1.62
N VAL A 283 -5.65 2.17 -2.59
CA VAL A 283 -5.60 0.71 -2.39
C VAL A 283 -4.52 0.32 -1.38
N LEU A 284 -3.35 0.95 -1.46
CA LEU A 284 -2.25 0.70 -0.53
C LEU A 284 -2.57 1.22 0.88
N VAL A 285 -3.21 2.39 0.99
CA VAL A 285 -3.70 2.94 2.26
C VAL A 285 -4.75 2.02 2.89
N ALA A 286 -5.69 1.49 2.11
CA ALA A 286 -6.66 0.51 2.61
C ALA A 286 -5.96 -0.73 3.18
N GLN A 287 -4.91 -1.23 2.53
CA GLN A 287 -4.12 -2.36 3.05
C GLN A 287 -3.47 -2.03 4.39
N LYS A 288 -2.85 -0.85 4.51
CA LYS A 288 -2.25 -0.41 5.78
C LYS A 288 -3.28 -0.35 6.90
N LEU A 289 -4.46 0.20 6.64
CA LEU A 289 -5.50 0.31 7.65
C LEU A 289 -6.00 -1.07 8.09
N LEU A 290 -6.18 -2.01 7.17
CA LEU A 290 -6.48 -3.41 7.50
C LEU A 290 -5.37 -4.03 8.36
N ASP A 291 -4.10 -3.83 8.00
CA ASP A 291 -2.98 -4.38 8.76
C ASP A 291 -2.94 -3.83 10.20
N ILE A 292 -3.14 -2.52 10.37
CA ILE A 292 -3.24 -1.87 11.68
C ILE A 292 -4.41 -2.47 12.48
N GLY A 293 -5.58 -2.65 11.85
CA GLY A 293 -6.76 -3.23 12.48
C GLY A 293 -6.53 -4.68 12.92
N ILE A 294 -5.84 -5.49 12.10
CA ILE A 294 -5.43 -6.85 12.45
C ILE A 294 -4.52 -6.79 13.68
N LEU A 295 -3.43 -6.02 13.62
CA LEU A 295 -2.43 -5.94 14.71
C LEU A 295 -3.03 -5.41 16.02
N SER A 296 -3.99 -4.49 15.96
CA SER A 296 -4.67 -3.92 17.13
C SER A 296 -5.63 -4.91 17.79
N ASN A 297 -6.30 -5.77 17.00
CA ASN A 297 -7.16 -6.83 17.52
C ASN A 297 -6.39 -8.10 17.93
N TRP A 298 -5.13 -8.23 17.51
CA TRP A 298 -4.27 -9.39 17.74
C TRP A 298 -3.32 -9.22 18.93
N ALA A 299 -3.78 -8.58 20.01
CA ALA A 299 -3.20 -8.89 21.32
C ALA A 299 -3.61 -10.33 21.66
N PRO A 300 -2.67 -11.30 21.82
CA PRO A 300 -3.03 -12.62 22.28
C PRO A 300 -3.71 -12.44 23.63
N ARG A 301 -5.00 -12.78 23.71
CA ARG A 301 -5.68 -12.91 24.99
C ARG A 301 -4.95 -14.03 25.70
N HIS A 302 -3.99 -13.69 26.56
CA HIS A 302 -3.40 -14.61 27.50
C HIS A 302 -4.54 -15.15 28.36
N GLY A 303 -4.95 -16.39 28.07
CA GLY A 303 -5.70 -17.23 29.00
C GLY A 303 -4.75 -17.83 30.03
#